data_AF-A0A6J6NJV5-F1
#
_entry.id   AF-A0A6J6NJV5-F1
#
_cell.length_a   1.000
_cell.length_b   1.000
_cell.length_c   1.000
_cell.angle_alpha   90.00
_cell.angle_beta   90.00
_cell.angle_gamma   90.00
#
_symmetry.space_group_name_H-M   'P 1'
#
loop_
_entity.id
_entity.type
_entity.pdbx_description
1 polymer ?
#
loop_
_entity_poly.entity_id
_entity_poly.type
_entity_poly.pdbx_seq_one_letter_code
_entity_poly.pdbx_strand_id
1 'polypeptide(L)'
;MRSLKKLAILSIVLGFSGVGLAQAASPPSRYVSLLIQDTGGFTPVEYAFARTPTVLYSDGLLIVPSRIVTAQYPGQFVSAFMQKRELAAVPRIMAATEKNHLTDPKFDWGMPWIVDVPDTMFVTQISPKAPQTKLSIYALGFDVGVTPKSKAEARRSASTFRDKIESFSSEFMWTKSKPTIWKPTKWLYMASESQTEAYSKTYKWFGSKPLRFTSSCMEMTSLENAKLNVLLPKLNSSSRFSSNGKIWRITVRPLFPHETGCQSIIN
;
A
#
# COMPACT_ATOMS: atom_id res chain seq x y z
N MET A 1 57.39 -67.42 38.91
CA MET A 1 58.13 -67.10 37.66
C MET A 1 57.68 -65.73 37.17
N ARG A 2 58.64 -64.80 37.01
CA ARG A 2 58.43 -63.40 36.62
C ARG A 2 58.08 -63.29 35.13
N SER A 3 57.14 -62.39 34.79
CA SER A 3 57.12 -61.75 33.47
C SER A 3 56.51 -60.36 33.56
N LEU A 4 57.36 -59.34 33.38
CA LEU A 4 56.99 -57.94 33.11
C LEU A 4 56.35 -57.84 31.72
N LYS A 5 55.25 -57.09 31.58
CA LYS A 5 54.88 -56.47 30.30
C LYS A 5 54.58 -54.98 30.49
N LYS A 6 55.18 -54.22 29.58
CA LYS A 6 55.35 -52.76 29.56
C LYS A 6 54.06 -52.02 29.22
N LEU A 7 53.85 -50.88 29.87
CA LEU A 7 52.87 -49.85 29.54
C LEU A 7 53.29 -49.13 28.24
N ALA A 8 52.35 -48.91 27.33
CA ALA A 8 52.46 -47.94 26.24
C ALA A 8 51.33 -46.91 26.40
N ILE A 9 51.71 -45.65 26.59
CA ILE A 9 50.80 -44.51 26.73
C ILE A 9 50.56 -43.95 25.33
N LEU A 10 49.32 -43.98 24.87
CA LEU A 10 48.88 -43.41 23.60
C LEU A 10 48.31 -42.01 23.88
N SER A 11 49.05 -40.96 23.50
CA SER A 11 48.59 -39.58 23.57
C SER A 11 47.65 -39.28 22.40
N ILE A 12 46.37 -39.03 22.68
CA ILE A 12 45.37 -38.57 21.70
C ILE A 12 45.37 -37.03 21.71
N VAL A 13 45.83 -36.44 20.61
CA VAL A 13 45.65 -35.01 20.32
C VAL A 13 44.30 -34.85 19.62
N LEU A 14 43.29 -34.37 20.35
CA LEU A 14 41.99 -33.97 19.79
C LEU A 14 42.11 -32.56 19.20
N GLY A 15 42.15 -32.48 17.87
CA GLY A 15 42.03 -31.23 17.14
C GLY A 15 40.63 -30.65 17.27
N PHE A 16 40.53 -29.43 17.80
CA PHE A 16 39.31 -28.63 17.79
C PHE A 16 38.95 -28.26 16.34
N SER A 17 37.88 -28.86 15.81
CA SER A 17 37.24 -28.38 14.58
C SER A 17 36.60 -27.02 14.85
N GLY A 18 36.97 -26.02 14.04
CA GLY A 18 36.48 -24.66 14.13
C GLY A 18 34.97 -24.58 14.03
N VAL A 19 34.35 -23.96 15.04
CA VAL A 19 32.97 -23.51 15.00
C VAL A 19 32.90 -22.37 14.00
N GLY A 20 32.45 -22.67 12.77
CA GLY A 20 32.07 -21.64 11.81
C GLY A 20 30.90 -20.87 12.38
N LEU A 21 31.14 -19.63 12.80
CA LEU A 21 30.10 -18.65 13.10
C LEU A 21 29.29 -18.45 11.81
N ALA A 22 28.09 -19.04 11.75
CA ALA A 22 27.13 -18.75 10.71
C ALA A 22 26.82 -17.25 10.79
N GLN A 23 27.35 -16.49 9.83
CA GLN A 23 27.01 -15.08 9.64
C GLN A 23 25.49 -15.03 9.51
N ALA A 24 24.80 -14.38 10.45
CA ALA A 24 23.37 -14.17 10.36
C ALA A 24 23.10 -13.43 9.04
N ALA A 25 22.45 -14.09 8.09
CA ALA A 25 22.10 -13.48 6.82
C ALA A 25 21.27 -12.22 7.11
N SER A 26 21.70 -11.07 6.62
CA SER A 26 20.94 -9.83 6.72
C SER A 26 19.50 -10.11 6.26
N PRO A 27 18.47 -9.70 7.01
CA PRO A 27 17.11 -9.92 6.60
C PRO A 27 16.91 -9.32 5.20
N PRO A 28 16.20 -10.03 4.30
CA PRO A 28 16.02 -9.55 2.93
C PRO A 28 15.40 -8.15 2.96
N SER A 29 15.87 -7.28 2.06
CA SER A 29 15.34 -5.93 1.93
C SER A 29 13.83 -6.00 1.63
N ARG A 30 13.04 -5.25 2.40
CA ARG A 30 11.59 -5.17 2.19
C ARG A 30 11.31 -4.58 0.80
N TYR A 31 10.55 -5.31 -0.02
CA TYR A 31 9.98 -4.84 -1.28
C TYR A 31 8.46 -5.05 -1.31
N VAL A 32 7.80 -4.43 -2.29
CA VAL A 32 6.36 -4.55 -2.55
C VAL A 32 6.11 -5.81 -3.37
N SER A 33 5.41 -6.79 -2.80
CA SER A 33 5.06 -8.03 -3.50
C SER A 33 3.84 -7.86 -4.40
N LEU A 34 2.84 -7.12 -3.91
CA LEU A 34 1.63 -6.78 -4.64
C LEU A 34 1.18 -5.36 -4.29
N LEU A 35 0.85 -4.57 -5.30
CA LEU A 35 0.17 -3.29 -5.17
C LEU A 35 -1.07 -3.30 -6.08
N ILE A 36 -2.19 -2.86 -5.54
CA ILE A 36 -3.46 -2.72 -6.25
C ILE A 36 -3.90 -1.27 -6.11
N GLN A 37 -4.11 -0.57 -7.23
CA GLN A 37 -4.53 0.84 -7.20
C GLN A 37 -5.39 1.19 -8.41
N ASP A 38 -6.40 2.02 -8.21
CA ASP A 38 -7.17 2.59 -9.31
C ASP A 38 -6.45 3.81 -9.92
N THR A 39 -6.21 3.80 -11.23
CA THR A 39 -5.48 4.84 -11.99
C THR A 39 -6.33 5.38 -13.14
N GLY A 40 -6.08 6.63 -13.57
CA GLY A 40 -6.83 7.23 -14.68
C GLY A 40 -8.34 7.43 -14.41
N GLY A 41 -9.14 7.34 -15.46
CA GLY A 41 -10.57 7.70 -15.47
C GLY A 41 -10.82 9.20 -15.48
N PHE A 42 -12.07 9.62 -15.68
CA PHE A 42 -12.44 11.03 -15.74
C PHE A 42 -12.75 11.58 -14.34
N THR A 43 -11.70 11.84 -13.55
CA THR A 43 -11.83 12.38 -12.19
C THR A 43 -11.01 13.65 -11.97
N PRO A 44 -11.43 14.56 -11.06
CA PRO A 44 -10.66 15.75 -10.71
C PRO A 44 -9.23 15.40 -10.25
N VAL A 45 -8.28 16.29 -10.52
CA VAL A 45 -6.86 16.07 -10.20
C VAL A 45 -6.63 15.79 -8.71
N GLU A 46 -7.38 16.45 -7.82
CA GLU A 46 -7.26 16.21 -6.38
C GLU A 46 -7.83 14.85 -5.98
N TYR A 47 -8.84 14.35 -6.70
CA TYR A 47 -9.37 13.02 -6.46
C TYR A 47 -8.36 11.96 -6.88
N ALA A 48 -7.77 12.11 -8.08
CA ALA A 48 -6.70 11.24 -8.56
C ALA A 48 -5.51 11.25 -7.58
N PHE A 49 -5.09 12.43 -7.13
CA PHE A 49 -4.04 12.59 -6.14
C PHE A 49 -4.37 11.94 -4.79
N ALA A 50 -5.62 11.93 -4.33
CA ALA A 50 -6.00 11.32 -3.06
C ALA A 50 -6.13 9.79 -3.12
N ARG A 51 -6.11 9.18 -4.32
CA ARG A 51 -6.18 7.72 -4.44
C ARG A 51 -4.96 7.08 -3.79
N THR A 52 -5.22 5.99 -3.09
CA THR A 52 -4.20 5.26 -2.34
C THR A 52 -4.26 3.77 -2.68
N PRO A 53 -3.10 3.11 -2.75
CA PRO A 53 -3.03 1.70 -3.06
C PRO A 53 -3.43 0.82 -1.86
N THR A 54 -3.86 -0.40 -2.17
CA THR A 54 -3.68 -1.57 -1.31
C THR A 54 -2.28 -2.14 -1.56
N VAL A 55 -1.50 -2.38 -0.51
CA VAL A 55 -0.09 -2.78 -0.63
C VAL A 55 0.23 -3.96 0.26
N LEU A 56 0.73 -5.04 -0.34
CA LEU A 56 1.35 -6.17 0.34
C LEU A 56 2.87 -6.08 0.21
N TYR A 57 3.55 -6.04 1.34
CA TYR A 57 5.00 -6.14 1.41
C TYR A 57 5.45 -7.60 1.57
N SER A 58 6.66 -7.87 1.10
CA SER A 58 7.37 -9.15 1.22
C SER A 58 7.53 -9.68 2.64
N ASP A 59 7.45 -8.82 3.65
CA ASP A 59 7.50 -9.18 5.07
C ASP A 59 6.10 -9.46 5.67
N GLY A 60 5.09 -9.59 4.79
CA GLY A 60 3.71 -9.93 5.14
C GLY A 60 2.86 -8.76 5.63
N LEU A 61 3.37 -7.52 5.65
CA LEU A 61 2.54 -6.36 5.95
C LEU A 61 1.59 -6.09 4.79
N LEU A 62 0.29 -6.20 5.04
CA LEU A 62 -0.76 -5.77 4.13
C LEU A 62 -1.38 -4.48 4.69
N ILE A 63 -1.40 -3.41 3.89
CA ILE A 63 -2.08 -2.14 4.18
C ILE A 63 -3.21 -1.95 3.17
N VAL A 64 -4.42 -1.69 3.66
CA VAL A 64 -5.62 -1.53 2.85
C VAL A 64 -6.32 -0.21 3.21
N PRO A 65 -6.73 0.62 2.24
CA PRO A 65 -7.64 1.73 2.49
C PRO A 65 -8.99 1.24 3.02
N SER A 66 -9.47 1.80 4.13
CA SER A 66 -10.78 1.45 4.66
C SER A 66 -11.87 1.92 3.69
N ARG A 67 -12.80 1.03 3.33
CA ARG A 67 -14.02 1.44 2.63
C ARG A 67 -14.86 2.31 3.58
N ILE A 68 -15.30 3.47 3.13
CA ILE A 68 -16.17 4.36 3.91
C ILE A 68 -17.53 3.66 4.01
N VAL A 69 -17.88 3.18 5.19
CA VAL A 69 -19.12 2.42 5.44
C VAL A 69 -20.25 3.28 6.03
N THR A 70 -19.98 4.53 6.40
CA THR A 70 -20.96 5.41 7.04
C THR A 70 -21.20 6.67 6.23
N ALA A 71 -22.47 6.97 5.95
CA ALA A 71 -22.93 8.25 5.39
C ALA A 71 -22.82 9.38 6.44
N GLN A 72 -21.59 9.71 6.84
CA GLN A 72 -21.30 10.80 7.76
C GLN A 72 -20.97 12.05 6.96
N TYR A 73 -21.69 13.15 7.21
CA TYR A 73 -21.41 14.46 6.63
C TYR A 73 -21.20 15.53 7.71
N PRO A 74 -20.12 16.34 7.64
CA PRO A 74 -18.96 16.17 6.76
C PRO A 74 -18.21 14.86 7.02
N GLY A 75 -17.62 14.27 5.97
CA GLY A 75 -16.88 13.02 6.05
C GLY A 75 -15.52 13.17 6.72
N GLN A 76 -14.73 12.10 6.75
CA GLN A 76 -13.37 12.14 7.31
C GLN A 76 -12.46 13.03 6.44
N PHE A 77 -11.48 13.71 7.06
CA PHE A 77 -10.49 14.50 6.32
C PHE A 77 -9.53 13.61 5.50
N VAL A 78 -9.23 12.43 6.04
CA VAL A 78 -8.44 11.38 5.38
C VAL A 78 -9.13 10.05 5.58
N SER A 79 -9.08 9.19 4.56
CA SER A 79 -9.52 7.81 4.70
C SER A 79 -8.71 7.11 5.79
N ALA A 80 -9.37 6.32 6.62
CA ALA A 80 -8.68 5.40 7.52
C ALA A 80 -7.99 4.29 6.72
N PHE A 81 -6.92 3.73 7.27
CA PHE A 81 -6.22 2.60 6.68
C PHE A 81 -6.14 1.48 7.71
N MET A 82 -6.35 0.27 7.25
CA MET A 82 -6.22 -0.94 8.05
C MET A 82 -4.94 -1.65 7.65
N GLN A 83 -4.26 -2.25 8.62
CA GLN A 83 -3.10 -3.10 8.37
C GLN A 83 -3.21 -4.42 9.11
N LYS A 84 -2.58 -5.44 8.53
CA LYS A 84 -2.37 -6.74 9.16
C LYS A 84 -1.06 -7.32 8.67
N ARG A 85 -0.31 -7.97 9.56
CA ARG A 85 0.97 -8.60 9.23
C ARG A 85 0.86 -10.11 9.34
N GLU A 86 1.12 -10.81 8.24
CA GLU A 86 1.17 -12.27 8.20
C GLU A 86 2.13 -12.74 7.09
N LEU A 87 3.37 -13.07 7.46
CA LEU A 87 4.40 -13.47 6.48
C LEU A 87 3.96 -14.67 5.63
N ALA A 88 3.31 -15.66 6.26
CA ALA A 88 2.80 -16.84 5.59
C ALA A 88 1.71 -16.54 4.55
N ALA A 89 1.09 -15.35 4.56
CA ALA A 89 0.07 -14.96 3.59
C ALA A 89 0.69 -14.57 2.24
N VAL A 90 1.93 -14.08 2.22
CA VAL A 90 2.61 -13.63 0.99
C VAL A 90 2.60 -14.69 -0.11
N PRO A 91 3.11 -15.91 0.08
CA PRO A 91 3.11 -16.92 -0.99
C PRO A 91 1.69 -17.32 -1.42
N ARG A 92 0.71 -17.34 -0.50
CA ARG A 92 -0.69 -17.66 -0.82
C ARG A 92 -1.34 -16.59 -1.70
N ILE A 93 -1.14 -15.33 -1.33
CA ILE A 93 -1.63 -14.18 -2.11
C ILE A 93 -0.96 -14.17 -3.48
N MET A 94 0.36 -14.34 -3.55
CA MET A 94 1.08 -14.33 -4.84
C MET A 94 0.69 -15.50 -5.74
N ALA A 95 0.47 -16.70 -5.20
CA ALA A 95 -0.05 -17.83 -5.97
C ALA A 95 -1.47 -17.55 -6.50
N ALA A 96 -2.31 -16.89 -5.70
CA ALA A 96 -3.63 -16.46 -6.15
C ALA A 96 -3.56 -15.34 -7.21
N THR A 97 -2.60 -14.41 -7.11
CA THR A 97 -2.33 -13.39 -8.12
C THR A 97 -1.99 -14.04 -9.46
N GLU A 98 -1.09 -15.02 -9.47
CA GLU A 98 -0.72 -15.79 -10.67
C GLU A 98 -1.90 -16.59 -11.22
N LYS A 99 -2.64 -17.31 -10.36
CA LYS A 99 -3.84 -18.06 -10.75
C LYS A 99 -4.91 -17.19 -11.42
N ASN A 100 -4.98 -15.91 -11.06
CA ASN A 100 -5.91 -14.94 -11.65
C ASN A 100 -5.33 -14.23 -12.86
N HIS A 101 -4.19 -14.67 -13.42
CA HIS A 101 -3.51 -14.02 -14.55
C HIS A 101 -3.05 -12.57 -14.28
N LEU A 102 -2.96 -12.16 -13.02
CA LEU A 102 -2.58 -10.78 -12.64
C LEU A 102 -1.06 -10.55 -12.70
N THR A 103 -0.30 -11.58 -13.04
CA THR A 103 1.14 -11.52 -13.34
C THR A 103 1.44 -11.62 -14.84
N ASP A 104 0.42 -11.70 -15.71
CA ASP A 104 0.58 -11.77 -17.16
C ASP A 104 0.09 -10.47 -17.82
N PRO A 105 0.99 -9.55 -18.22
CA PRO A 105 0.61 -8.29 -18.84
C PRO A 105 0.01 -8.47 -20.24
N LYS A 106 0.09 -9.67 -20.83
CA LYS A 106 -0.46 -9.98 -22.16
C LYS A 106 -1.84 -10.62 -22.09
N PHE A 107 -2.35 -10.92 -20.90
CA PHE A 107 -3.67 -11.53 -20.75
C PHE A 107 -4.75 -10.58 -21.26
N ASP A 108 -5.62 -11.07 -22.15
CA ASP A 108 -6.70 -10.31 -22.74
C ASP A 108 -7.93 -10.33 -21.82
N TRP A 109 -8.14 -9.22 -21.12
CA TRP A 109 -9.24 -9.02 -20.18
C TRP A 109 -10.58 -8.70 -20.86
N GLY A 110 -10.59 -8.48 -22.18
CA GLY A 110 -11.75 -7.96 -22.91
C GLY A 110 -12.10 -6.52 -22.51
N MET A 111 -13.00 -5.92 -23.28
CA MET A 111 -13.41 -4.53 -23.07
C MET A 111 -14.90 -4.45 -22.75
N PRO A 112 -15.30 -3.92 -21.58
CA PRO A 112 -16.70 -3.65 -21.29
C PRO A 112 -17.22 -2.45 -22.10
N TRP A 113 -18.53 -2.35 -22.25
CA TRP A 113 -19.20 -1.19 -22.87
C TRP A 113 -19.46 -0.08 -21.84
N ILE A 114 -18.38 0.44 -21.27
CA ILE A 114 -18.42 1.56 -20.33
C ILE A 114 -17.29 2.53 -20.66
N VAL A 115 -17.49 3.80 -20.33
CA VAL A 115 -16.52 4.89 -20.54
C VAL A 115 -16.25 5.60 -19.22
N ASP A 116 -15.17 6.39 -19.17
CA ASP A 116 -14.82 7.31 -18.06
C ASP A 116 -14.49 6.67 -16.70
N VAL A 117 -14.55 5.33 -16.60
CA VAL A 117 -14.19 4.58 -15.40
C VAL A 117 -12.66 4.41 -15.28
N PRO A 118 -12.09 4.43 -14.07
CA PRO A 118 -10.67 4.12 -13.85
C PRO A 118 -10.24 2.72 -14.30
N ASP A 119 -8.95 2.58 -14.55
CA ASP A 119 -8.26 1.29 -14.58
C ASP A 119 -8.00 0.81 -13.15
N THR A 120 -8.06 -0.50 -12.90
CA THR A 120 -7.40 -1.08 -11.72
C THR A 120 -6.06 -1.64 -12.14
N MET A 121 -4.98 -1.06 -11.63
CA MET A 121 -3.61 -1.48 -11.88
C MET A 121 -3.12 -2.42 -10.77
N PHE A 122 -2.49 -3.51 -11.20
CA PHE A 122 -1.78 -4.47 -10.38
C PHE A 122 -0.28 -4.35 -10.67
N VAL A 123 0.52 -4.18 -9.63
CA VAL A 123 1.99 -4.24 -9.71
C VAL A 123 2.45 -5.41 -8.85
N THR A 124 3.20 -6.32 -9.44
CA THR A 124 3.68 -7.53 -8.77
C THR A 124 5.19 -7.64 -8.82
N GLN A 125 5.78 -8.16 -7.76
CA GLN A 125 7.20 -8.45 -7.69
C GLN A 125 7.42 -9.72 -6.87
N ILE A 126 8.11 -10.70 -7.45
CA ILE A 126 8.31 -12.01 -6.79
C ILE A 126 9.54 -12.04 -5.87
N SER A 127 10.55 -11.20 -6.13
CA SER A 127 11.79 -11.11 -5.34
C SER A 127 12.39 -9.70 -5.41
N PRO A 128 13.29 -9.29 -4.50
CA PRO A 128 13.85 -7.94 -4.48
C PRO A 128 14.55 -7.52 -5.79
N LYS A 129 15.09 -8.50 -6.54
CA LYS A 129 15.82 -8.29 -7.80
C LYS A 129 14.98 -8.61 -9.04
N ALA A 130 13.81 -9.21 -8.88
CA ALA A 130 12.93 -9.48 -10.01
C ALA A 130 12.35 -8.17 -10.55
N PRO A 131 12.17 -8.05 -11.88
CA PRO A 131 11.45 -6.91 -12.47
C PRO A 131 10.02 -6.87 -11.93
N GLN A 132 9.47 -5.66 -11.82
CA GLN A 132 8.06 -5.49 -11.53
C GLN A 132 7.24 -5.78 -12.78
N THR A 133 6.19 -6.57 -12.64
CA THR A 133 5.17 -6.72 -13.68
C THR A 133 4.02 -5.77 -13.37
N LYS A 134 3.70 -4.89 -14.32
CA LYS A 134 2.56 -3.97 -14.26
C LYS A 134 1.49 -4.45 -15.24
N LEU A 135 0.26 -4.52 -14.75
CA LEU A 135 -0.92 -4.86 -15.54
C LEU A 135 -2.05 -3.90 -15.14
N SER A 136 -2.77 -3.35 -16.12
CA SER A 136 -3.95 -2.52 -15.89
C SER A 136 -5.18 -3.17 -16.50
N ILE A 137 -6.27 -3.23 -15.75
CA ILE A 137 -7.56 -3.74 -16.22
C ILE A 137 -8.55 -2.57 -16.24
N TYR A 138 -8.96 -2.16 -17.43
CA TYR A 138 -9.95 -1.09 -17.61
C TYR A 138 -11.28 -1.47 -16.99
N ALA A 139 -11.83 -0.58 -16.16
CA ALA A 139 -13.14 -0.69 -15.53
C ALA A 139 -13.38 -2.02 -14.79
N LEU A 140 -12.39 -2.51 -14.03
CA LEU A 140 -12.53 -3.74 -13.24
C LEU A 140 -13.75 -3.64 -12.30
N GLY A 141 -14.55 -4.71 -12.24
CA GLY A 141 -15.85 -4.72 -11.59
C GLY A 141 -17.05 -4.57 -12.54
N PHE A 142 -16.81 -4.13 -13.78
CA PHE A 142 -17.80 -4.10 -14.86
C PHE A 142 -17.50 -5.21 -15.89
N ASP A 143 -18.53 -5.96 -16.29
CA ASP A 143 -18.41 -7.03 -17.29
C ASP A 143 -19.47 -6.97 -18.41
N VAL A 144 -20.33 -5.96 -18.39
CA VAL A 144 -21.33 -5.71 -19.45
C VAL A 144 -20.64 -5.50 -20.79
N GLY A 145 -21.04 -6.26 -21.81
CA GLY A 145 -20.49 -6.19 -23.17
C GLY A 145 -19.18 -6.95 -23.38
N VAL A 146 -18.59 -7.56 -22.34
CA VAL A 146 -17.34 -8.32 -22.46
C VAL A 146 -17.61 -9.67 -23.13
N THR A 147 -16.91 -9.93 -24.25
CA THR A 147 -16.96 -11.21 -24.98
C THR A 147 -15.54 -11.74 -25.28
N PRO A 148 -15.35 -13.07 -25.31
CA PRO A 148 -16.28 -14.14 -24.93
C PRO A 148 -16.51 -14.24 -23.41
N LYS A 149 -17.47 -15.06 -22.99
CA LYS A 149 -17.88 -15.23 -21.58
C LYS A 149 -16.70 -15.54 -20.62
N SER A 150 -15.68 -16.27 -21.09
CA SER A 150 -14.49 -16.58 -20.30
C SER A 150 -13.73 -15.34 -19.82
N LYS A 151 -13.72 -14.26 -20.61
CA LYS A 151 -13.10 -12.99 -20.20
C LYS A 151 -13.91 -12.29 -19.12
N ALA A 152 -15.25 -12.30 -19.23
CA ALA A 152 -16.12 -11.78 -18.17
C ALA A 152 -15.92 -12.55 -16.86
N GLU A 153 -15.78 -13.88 -16.92
CA GLU A 153 -15.46 -14.72 -15.76
C GLU A 153 -14.08 -14.40 -15.16
N ALA A 154 -13.05 -14.20 -15.99
CA ALA A 154 -11.73 -13.77 -15.53
C ALA A 154 -11.79 -12.42 -14.79
N ARG A 155 -12.52 -11.43 -15.32
CA ARG A 155 -12.72 -10.11 -14.67
C ARG A 155 -13.42 -10.24 -13.32
N ARG A 156 -14.45 -11.08 -13.20
CA ARG A 156 -15.12 -11.36 -11.93
C ARG A 156 -14.18 -12.03 -10.93
N SER A 157 -13.35 -12.97 -11.39
CA SER A 157 -12.35 -13.63 -10.56
C SER A 157 -11.31 -12.63 -10.01
N ALA A 158 -10.79 -11.74 -10.87
CA ALA A 158 -9.87 -10.68 -10.47
C ALA A 158 -10.51 -9.68 -9.49
N SER A 159 -11.77 -9.29 -9.72
CA SER A 159 -12.53 -8.42 -8.81
C SER A 159 -12.72 -9.08 -7.45
N THR A 160 -13.12 -10.36 -7.44
CA THR A 160 -13.28 -11.16 -6.22
C THR A 160 -11.96 -11.33 -5.47
N PHE A 161 -10.84 -11.52 -6.20
CA PHE A 161 -9.51 -11.57 -5.61
C PHE A 161 -9.18 -10.25 -4.89
N ARG A 162 -9.34 -9.11 -5.57
CA ARG A 162 -9.15 -7.77 -4.97
C ARG A 162 -10.00 -7.61 -3.71
N ASP A 163 -11.29 -7.92 -3.77
CA ASP A 163 -12.21 -7.81 -2.61
C ASP A 163 -11.76 -8.69 -1.44
N LYS A 164 -11.27 -9.91 -1.70
CA LYS A 164 -10.72 -10.81 -0.67
C LYS A 164 -9.45 -10.25 -0.03
N ILE A 165 -8.57 -9.61 -0.80
CA ILE A 165 -7.38 -8.95 -0.26
C ILE A 165 -7.79 -7.75 0.61
N GLU A 166 -8.64 -6.87 0.09
CA GLU A 166 -9.07 -5.65 0.79
C GLU A 166 -9.90 -5.94 2.06
N SER A 167 -10.59 -7.07 2.11
CA SER A 167 -11.35 -7.51 3.30
C SER A 167 -10.52 -8.31 4.32
N PHE A 168 -9.21 -8.49 4.09
CA PHE A 168 -8.36 -9.39 4.89
C PHE A 168 -8.93 -10.82 5.01
N SER A 169 -9.44 -11.36 3.90
CA SER A 169 -10.13 -12.66 3.86
C SER A 169 -9.35 -13.77 4.55
N SER A 170 -10.07 -14.62 5.30
CA SER A 170 -9.54 -15.83 5.93
C SER A 170 -9.07 -16.88 4.93
N GLU A 171 -9.28 -16.70 3.63
CA GLU A 171 -8.66 -17.53 2.59
C GLU A 171 -7.14 -17.33 2.54
N PHE A 172 -6.69 -16.08 2.68
CA PHE A 172 -5.29 -15.70 2.57
C PHE A 172 -4.63 -15.32 3.90
N MET A 173 -5.41 -14.85 4.87
CA MET A 173 -4.93 -14.34 6.15
C MET A 173 -5.51 -15.21 7.28
N TRP A 174 -4.81 -16.30 7.64
CA TRP A 174 -5.31 -17.32 8.56
C TRP A 174 -5.18 -16.91 10.03
N THR A 175 -4.34 -15.94 10.33
CA THR A 175 -4.22 -15.45 11.70
C THR A 175 -5.54 -14.85 12.16
N LYS A 176 -5.99 -15.23 13.35
CA LYS A 176 -7.24 -14.69 13.94
C LYS A 176 -7.09 -13.26 14.47
N SER A 177 -5.90 -12.67 14.37
CA SER A 177 -5.69 -11.27 14.76
C SER A 177 -6.53 -10.34 13.91
N LYS A 178 -7.18 -9.38 14.57
CA LYS A 178 -7.95 -8.34 13.90
C LYS A 178 -6.99 -7.38 13.21
N PRO A 179 -7.31 -6.87 12.01
CA PRO A 179 -6.59 -5.75 11.42
C PRO A 179 -6.58 -4.56 12.39
N THR A 180 -5.44 -3.86 12.44
CA THR A 180 -5.25 -2.65 13.26
C THR A 180 -5.21 -1.42 12.37
N ILE A 181 -5.48 -0.23 12.91
CA ILE A 181 -5.34 1.02 12.14
C ILE A 181 -3.87 1.27 11.82
N TRP A 182 -3.55 1.49 10.54
CA TRP A 182 -2.27 2.03 10.11
C TRP A 182 -2.28 3.55 10.28
N LYS A 183 -1.25 4.10 10.91
CA LYS A 183 -1.08 5.53 11.12
C LYS A 183 0.06 6.05 10.25
N PRO A 184 -0.23 6.76 9.16
CA PRO A 184 0.81 7.37 8.34
C PRO A 184 1.61 8.40 9.14
N THR A 185 2.92 8.42 8.92
CA THR A 185 3.81 9.41 9.56
C THR A 185 4.25 10.50 8.59
N LYS A 186 4.11 10.27 7.29
CA LYS A 186 4.48 11.18 6.20
C LYS A 186 3.28 11.41 5.30
N TRP A 187 3.13 12.65 4.88
CA TRP A 187 2.00 13.12 4.09
C TRP A 187 2.50 13.95 2.91
N LEU A 188 1.77 13.80 1.81
CA LEU A 188 1.81 14.64 0.64
C LEU A 188 0.56 15.52 0.64
N TYR A 189 0.60 16.65 -0.04
CA TYR A 189 -0.58 17.49 -0.19
C TYR A 189 -0.69 18.19 -1.54
N MET A 190 -1.92 18.56 -1.87
CA MET A 190 -2.26 19.56 -2.87
C MET A 190 -3.12 20.64 -2.21
N ALA A 191 -2.93 21.88 -2.64
CA ALA A 191 -3.67 23.04 -2.19
C ALA A 191 -4.42 23.68 -3.36
N SER A 192 -5.72 23.86 -3.19
CA SER A 192 -6.55 24.64 -4.09
C SER A 192 -7.20 25.79 -3.33
N GLU A 193 -7.32 26.94 -3.99
CA GLU A 193 -8.01 28.09 -3.42
C GLU A 193 -9.49 27.72 -3.24
N SER A 194 -10.06 28.12 -2.11
CA SER A 194 -11.42 27.79 -1.71
C SER A 194 -12.08 29.03 -1.13
N GLN A 195 -13.38 28.96 -0.95
CA GLN A 195 -14.11 29.92 -0.13
C GLN A 195 -14.47 29.29 1.21
N THR A 196 -14.92 30.12 2.15
CA THR A 196 -15.61 29.65 3.35
C THR A 196 -16.95 29.06 2.95
N GLU A 197 -17.26 27.86 3.45
CA GLU A 197 -18.56 27.21 3.24
C GLU A 197 -19.34 27.12 4.55
N ALA A 198 -20.66 27.03 4.47
CA ALA A 198 -21.48 26.65 5.61
C ALA A 198 -20.95 25.33 6.20
N TYR A 199 -20.85 25.25 7.53
CA TYR A 199 -20.31 24.07 8.25
C TYR A 199 -18.81 23.79 8.05
N SER A 200 -18.07 24.67 7.37
CA SER A 200 -16.60 24.59 7.34
C SER A 200 -16.00 25.21 8.61
N LYS A 201 -14.97 24.56 9.16
CA LYS A 201 -14.12 25.16 10.19
C LYS A 201 -12.78 25.53 9.58
N THR A 202 -12.41 26.79 9.72
CA THR A 202 -11.14 27.31 9.22
C THR A 202 -10.05 27.18 10.27
N TYR A 203 -8.95 26.55 9.88
CA TYR A 203 -7.75 26.39 10.68
C TYR A 203 -6.64 27.29 10.13
N LYS A 204 -5.79 27.85 10.99
CA LYS A 204 -4.60 28.56 10.51
C LYS A 204 -3.64 27.55 9.86
N TRP A 205 -3.13 27.87 8.67
CA TRP A 205 -2.10 27.05 8.05
C TRP A 205 -0.87 26.94 8.96
N PHE A 206 -0.38 25.71 9.12
CA PHE A 206 0.66 25.37 10.10
C PHE A 206 2.05 25.21 9.47
N GLY A 207 2.13 25.23 8.14
CA GLY A 207 3.37 25.15 7.39
C GLY A 207 4.18 26.44 7.42
N SER A 208 5.47 26.34 7.13
CA SER A 208 6.40 27.48 7.22
C SER A 208 6.25 28.47 6.07
N LYS A 209 5.82 27.99 4.90
CA LYS A 209 5.56 28.80 3.72
C LYS A 209 4.05 29.00 3.57
N PRO A 210 3.60 30.19 3.13
CA PRO A 210 2.21 30.39 2.77
C PRO A 210 1.74 29.38 1.72
N LEU A 211 0.51 28.90 1.87
CA LEU A 211 -0.16 28.13 0.83
C LEU A 211 -0.29 28.95 -0.45
N ARG A 212 -0.12 28.24 -1.56
CA ARG A 212 -0.32 28.70 -2.93
C ARG A 212 -1.04 27.60 -3.69
N PHE A 213 -1.67 27.94 -4.81
CA PHE A 213 -2.27 26.93 -5.67
C PHE A 213 -1.18 25.95 -6.14
N THR A 214 -1.46 24.66 -6.06
CA THR A 214 -0.55 23.61 -6.52
C THR A 214 -1.24 22.79 -7.58
N SER A 215 -0.73 22.83 -8.81
CA SER A 215 -1.15 21.92 -9.89
C SER A 215 -0.54 20.52 -9.75
N SER A 216 0.37 20.32 -8.80
CA SER A 216 1.09 19.07 -8.56
C SER A 216 1.23 18.76 -7.07
N CYS A 217 1.64 17.53 -6.78
CA CYS A 217 1.95 17.06 -5.44
C CYS A 217 3.06 17.89 -4.76
N MET A 218 2.88 18.14 -3.46
CA MET A 218 3.88 18.73 -2.57
C MET A 218 4.15 17.81 -1.38
N GLU A 219 5.41 17.76 -0.93
CA GLU A 219 5.82 16.99 0.24
C GLU A 219 5.72 17.85 1.51
N MET A 220 5.13 17.30 2.58
CA MET A 220 5.19 17.95 3.90
C MET A 220 6.55 17.71 4.54
N THR A 221 7.10 18.76 5.15
CA THR A 221 8.29 18.65 6.01
C THR A 221 7.99 17.81 7.26
N SER A 222 9.02 17.35 7.97
CA SER A 222 8.86 16.59 9.23
C SER A 222 8.05 17.35 10.29
N LEU A 223 8.25 18.68 10.40
CA LEU A 223 7.50 19.52 11.32
C LEU A 223 6.03 19.65 10.91
N GLU A 224 5.74 19.82 9.62
CA GLU A 224 4.38 19.85 9.09
C GLU A 224 3.65 18.53 9.30
N ASN A 225 4.32 17.40 9.06
CA ASN A 225 3.77 16.07 9.35
C ASN A 225 3.38 15.90 10.82
N ALA A 226 4.25 16.31 11.75
CA ALA A 226 3.96 16.23 13.18
C ALA A 226 2.73 17.08 13.56
N LYS A 227 2.65 18.31 13.04
CA LYS A 227 1.52 19.21 13.29
C LYS A 227 0.21 18.69 12.67
N LEU A 228 0.27 18.18 11.43
CA LEU A 228 -0.88 17.57 10.78
C LEU A 228 -1.40 16.40 11.59
N ASN A 229 -0.53 15.47 12.04
CA ASN A 229 -0.95 14.29 12.80
C ASN A 229 -1.65 14.64 14.12
N VAL A 230 -1.24 15.72 14.80
CA VAL A 230 -1.94 16.24 15.99
C VAL A 230 -3.29 16.88 15.63
N LEU A 231 -3.38 17.49 14.45
CA LEU A 231 -4.57 18.19 13.98
C LEU A 231 -5.61 17.25 13.36
N LEU A 232 -5.20 16.14 12.73
CA LEU A 232 -6.05 15.20 11.98
C LEU A 232 -7.33 14.79 12.73
N PRO A 233 -7.32 14.44 14.03
CA PRO A 233 -8.54 14.06 14.75
C PRO A 233 -9.59 15.18 14.85
N LYS A 234 -9.20 16.44 14.59
CA LYS A 234 -10.06 17.62 14.61
C LYS A 234 -10.53 18.02 13.21
N LEU A 235 -10.00 17.40 12.16
CA LEU A 235 -10.32 17.72 10.78
C LEU A 235 -11.41 16.80 10.23
N ASN A 236 -12.21 17.33 9.31
CA ASN A 236 -13.19 16.59 8.51
C ASN A 236 -13.10 17.07 7.06
N SER A 237 -13.90 16.50 6.15
CA SER A 237 -13.86 16.84 4.72
C SER A 237 -14.28 18.30 4.41
N SER A 238 -14.94 19.00 5.33
CA SER A 238 -15.27 20.43 5.20
C SER A 238 -14.22 21.36 5.83
N SER A 239 -13.18 20.83 6.47
CA SER A 239 -12.09 21.65 7.02
C SER A 239 -11.45 22.52 5.95
N ARG A 240 -11.13 23.76 6.30
CA ARG A 240 -10.43 24.73 5.45
C ARG A 240 -9.22 25.30 6.17
N PHE A 241 -8.29 25.87 5.40
CA PHE A 241 -7.07 26.49 5.95
C PHE A 241 -6.97 27.96 5.54
N SER A 242 -6.65 28.84 6.49
CA SER A 242 -6.32 30.23 6.21
C SER A 242 -4.82 30.41 6.04
N SER A 243 -4.42 31.08 4.96
CA SER A 243 -3.02 31.42 4.67
C SER A 243 -2.96 32.63 3.75
N ASN A 244 -2.17 33.65 4.14
CA ASN A 244 -1.97 34.89 3.38
C ASN A 244 -3.29 35.58 2.97
N GLY A 245 -4.22 35.74 3.91
CA GLY A 245 -5.53 36.37 3.66
C GLY A 245 -6.51 35.55 2.82
N LYS A 246 -6.11 34.36 2.34
CA LYS A 246 -6.93 33.48 1.52
C LYS A 246 -7.36 32.23 2.27
N ILE A 247 -8.41 31.58 1.76
CA ILE A 247 -8.92 30.30 2.24
C ILE A 247 -8.53 29.20 1.25
N TRP A 248 -8.12 28.07 1.79
CA TRP A 248 -7.56 26.96 1.03
C TRP A 248 -8.25 25.66 1.40
N ARG A 249 -8.51 24.84 0.39
CA ARG A 249 -8.77 23.41 0.56
C ARG A 249 -7.43 22.70 0.43
N ILE A 250 -7.15 21.79 1.37
CA ILE A 250 -5.97 20.95 1.33
C ILE A 250 -6.45 19.51 1.16
N THR A 251 -6.03 18.89 0.06
CA THR A 251 -6.16 17.45 -0.14
C THR A 251 -4.86 16.82 0.31
N VAL A 252 -4.90 15.80 1.16
CA VAL A 252 -3.70 15.10 1.62
C VAL A 252 -3.74 13.63 1.22
N ARG A 253 -2.55 13.07 1.01
CA ARG A 253 -2.34 11.65 0.73
C ARG A 253 -1.22 11.13 1.63
N PRO A 254 -1.39 9.98 2.30
CA PRO A 254 -0.28 9.39 3.04
C PRO A 254 0.82 8.90 2.10
N LEU A 255 2.06 8.95 2.57
CA LEU A 255 3.20 8.33 1.90
C LEU A 255 3.38 6.91 2.46
N PHE A 256 3.30 5.91 1.58
CA PHE A 256 3.48 4.50 1.96
C PHE A 256 4.96 4.18 2.19
N PRO A 257 5.29 3.13 2.96
CA PRO A 257 6.68 2.76 3.26
C PRO A 257 7.63 2.60 2.06
N HIS A 258 7.15 2.23 0.88
CA HIS A 258 7.97 2.11 -0.34
C HIS A 258 8.08 3.41 -1.14
N GLU A 259 7.30 4.42 -0.80
CA GLU A 259 7.27 5.70 -1.47
C GLU A 259 8.24 6.67 -0.78
N THR A 260 9.03 7.37 -1.57
CA THR A 260 10.06 8.32 -1.11
C THR A 260 9.62 9.77 -1.21
N GLY A 261 8.56 10.07 -1.98
CA GLY A 261 8.06 11.42 -2.20
C GLY A 261 7.07 11.51 -3.36
N CYS A 262 6.87 12.72 -3.88
CA CYS A 262 5.91 12.98 -4.98
C CYS A 262 6.25 12.25 -6.29
N GLN A 263 7.52 11.91 -6.51
CA GLN A 263 7.97 11.19 -7.72
C GLN A 263 7.73 9.68 -7.66
N SER A 264 7.50 9.15 -6.47
CA SER A 264 7.34 7.70 -6.25
C SER A 264 5.88 7.25 -6.15
N ILE A 265 4.94 8.19 -6.11
CA ILE A 265 3.52 7.85 -6.09
C ILE A 265 3.08 7.42 -7.48
N ILE A 266 2.17 6.46 -7.53
CA ILE A 266 1.51 6.09 -8.76
C ILE A 266 0.27 6.97 -8.89
N ASN A 267 0.13 7.64 -10.03
CA ASN A 267 -1.05 8.45 -10.39
C ASN A 267 -1.79 7.80 -11.54
#